data_AF-A0A3B9WR91-F1
#
_entry.id   AF-A0A3B9WR91-F1
#
_cell.length_a   1.000
_cell.length_b   1.000
_cell.length_c   1.000
_cell.angle_alpha   90.00
_cell.angle_beta   90.00
_cell.angle_gamma   90.00
#
_symmetry.space_group_name_H-M   'P 1'
#
loop_
_entity.id
_entity.type
_entity.pdbx_description
1 polymer ?
#
loop_
_entity_poly.entity_id
_entity_poly.type
_entity_poly.pdbx_seq_one_letter_code
_entity_poly.pdbx_strand_id
1 'polypeptide(L)'
;KKSGFLSLDLNDDGVINDGTELFGTASGDGFKDLSGFDSDDNGWIDEADEVFHRLRICTFDEKGEQRLFSLKEKGVGAIFLGNVNTGFSLNEHYTNKTNAVLRKTGIFLYENGAAGTVQHLDLAEHAV
;
A
#
# COMPACT_ATOMS: atom_id res chain seq x y z
N LYS A 1 -0.69 13.18 -10.28
CA LYS A 1 -0.17 11.93 -9.65
C LYS A 1 -1.24 11.46 -8.68
N LYS A 2 -1.84 10.29 -8.90
CA LYS A 2 -2.81 9.70 -7.96
C LYS A 2 -2.09 8.59 -7.18
N SER A 3 -2.12 8.67 -5.86
CA SER A 3 -1.70 7.58 -4.98
C SER A 3 -2.83 6.56 -4.84
N GLY A 4 -2.51 5.36 -4.37
CA GLY A 4 -3.47 4.31 -4.07
C GLY A 4 -3.01 3.50 -2.86
N PHE A 5 -3.95 2.79 -2.24
CA PHE A 5 -3.67 1.86 -1.15
C PHE A 5 -3.34 0.49 -1.71
N LEU A 6 -2.29 -0.13 -1.20
CA LEU A 6 -2.01 -1.54 -1.46
C LEU A 6 -2.95 -2.38 -0.60
N SER A 7 -3.64 -3.32 -1.23
CA SER A 7 -4.64 -4.16 -0.57
C SER A 7 -4.58 -5.59 -1.09
N LEU A 8 -5.13 -6.51 -0.32
CA LEU A 8 -5.33 -7.90 -0.68
C LEU A 8 -6.81 -8.21 -0.45
N ASP A 9 -7.53 -8.42 -1.55
CA ASP A 9 -8.91 -8.90 -1.49
C ASP A 9 -8.89 -10.35 -0.97
N LEU A 10 -9.34 -10.54 0.27
CA LEU A 10 -9.25 -11.82 0.97
C LEU A 10 -10.45 -12.71 0.68
N ASN A 11 -11.60 -12.10 0.38
CA ASN A 11 -12.88 -12.78 0.19
C ASN A 11 -13.30 -12.86 -1.29
N ASP A 12 -12.51 -12.27 -2.20
CA ASP A 12 -12.72 -12.20 -3.64
C ASP A 12 -14.07 -11.53 -4.03
N ASP A 13 -14.56 -10.58 -3.23
CA ASP A 13 -15.80 -9.84 -3.49
C ASP A 13 -15.60 -8.61 -4.41
N GLY A 14 -14.33 -8.26 -4.69
CA GLY A 14 -13.97 -7.13 -5.54
C GLY A 14 -14.11 -5.77 -4.86
N VAL A 15 -14.26 -5.72 -3.54
CA VAL A 15 -14.48 -4.52 -2.74
C VAL A 15 -13.62 -4.56 -1.48
N ILE A 16 -12.65 -3.65 -1.38
CA ILE A 16 -11.82 -3.53 -0.17
C ILE A 16 -12.61 -2.74 0.88
N ASN A 17 -13.23 -3.46 1.82
CA ASN A 17 -14.12 -2.88 2.83
C ASN A 17 -13.83 -3.35 4.25
N ASP A 18 -13.00 -4.39 4.42
CA ASP A 18 -12.55 -4.85 5.71
C ASP A 18 -11.12 -4.35 5.98
N GLY A 19 -10.87 -3.89 7.20
CA GLY A 19 -9.53 -3.45 7.61
C GLY A 19 -8.48 -4.55 7.42
N THR A 20 -8.85 -5.82 7.54
CA THR A 20 -7.97 -6.98 7.34
C THR A 20 -7.46 -7.16 5.91
N GLU A 21 -8.08 -6.48 4.94
CA GLU A 21 -7.69 -6.47 3.52
C GLU A 21 -6.65 -5.39 3.21
N LEU A 22 -6.33 -4.55 4.18
CA LEU A 22 -5.27 -3.55 4.12
C LEU A 22 -4.07 -3.98 4.98
N PHE A 23 -2.88 -3.72 4.47
CA PHE A 23 -1.64 -4.03 5.17
C PHE A 23 -1.41 -3.04 6.32
N GLY A 24 -1.07 -3.56 7.51
CA GLY A 24 -0.69 -2.79 8.69
C GLY A 24 -1.82 -2.35 9.60
N THR A 25 -3.09 -2.59 9.23
CA THR A 25 -4.26 -2.22 10.05
C THR A 25 -4.37 -3.05 11.32
N ALA A 26 -4.08 -4.35 11.25
CA ALA A 26 -4.14 -5.27 12.37
C ALA A 26 -2.79 -5.38 13.11
N SER A 27 -1.67 -5.42 12.39
CA SER A 27 -0.34 -5.63 12.97
C SER A 27 0.36 -4.34 13.41
N GLY A 28 -0.07 -3.19 12.90
CA GLY A 28 0.64 -1.92 13.02
C GLY A 28 1.88 -1.80 12.12
N ASP A 29 2.13 -2.75 11.21
CA ASP A 29 3.30 -2.74 10.33
C ASP A 29 3.03 -3.41 8.97
N GLY A 30 2.52 -2.63 8.01
CA GLY A 30 2.21 -3.13 6.67
C GLY A 30 3.38 -3.72 5.88
N PHE A 31 4.64 -3.31 6.14
CA PHE A 31 5.80 -3.96 5.51
C PHE A 31 6.05 -5.35 6.10
N LYS A 32 5.82 -5.51 7.41
CA LYS A 32 5.91 -6.82 8.07
C LYS A 32 4.82 -7.76 7.58
N ASP A 33 3.59 -7.27 7.44
CA ASP A 33 2.49 -8.06 6.88
C ASP A 33 2.82 -8.50 5.45
N LEU A 34 3.32 -7.58 4.63
CA LEU A 34 3.70 -7.88 3.25
C LEU A 34 4.86 -8.89 3.18
N SER A 35 5.83 -8.81 4.09
CA SER A 35 6.96 -9.75 4.13
C SER A 35 6.57 -11.19 4.46
N GLY A 36 5.39 -11.41 5.04
CA GLY A 36 4.86 -12.76 5.26
C GLY A 36 4.46 -13.49 3.98
N PHE A 37 4.48 -12.80 2.83
CA PHE A 37 4.13 -13.36 1.53
C PHE A 37 5.31 -13.48 0.56
N ASP A 38 6.53 -13.18 1.02
CA ASP A 38 7.77 -13.46 0.29
C ASP A 38 8.02 -14.96 0.33
N SER A 39 7.82 -15.63 -0.79
CA SER A 39 7.84 -17.09 -0.89
C SER A 39 9.21 -17.66 -1.21
N ASP A 40 10.09 -16.85 -1.80
CA ASP A 40 11.46 -17.22 -2.16
C ASP A 40 12.53 -16.53 -1.29
N ASP A 41 12.11 -15.76 -0.28
CA ASP A 41 12.93 -15.03 0.69
C ASP A 41 13.91 -14.05 0.03
N ASN A 42 13.56 -13.49 -1.13
CA ASN A 42 14.46 -12.62 -1.90
C ASN A 42 14.37 -11.12 -1.49
N GLY A 43 13.41 -10.78 -0.63
CA GLY A 43 13.18 -9.41 -0.14
C GLY A 43 12.29 -8.56 -1.05
N TRP A 44 11.65 -9.15 -2.05
CA TRP A 44 10.71 -8.53 -2.97
C TRP A 44 9.40 -9.31 -2.95
N ILE A 45 8.30 -8.61 -3.24
CA ILE A 45 7.06 -9.24 -3.66
C ILE A 45 6.92 -9.01 -5.16
N ASP A 46 7.06 -10.08 -5.94
CA ASP A 46 7.05 -10.05 -7.40
C ASP A 46 6.33 -11.27 -8.01
N GLU A 47 6.42 -11.48 -9.33
CA GLU A 47 5.72 -12.56 -10.03
C GLU A 47 6.14 -13.98 -9.57
N ALA A 48 7.23 -14.14 -8.81
CA ALA A 48 7.60 -15.40 -8.18
C ALA A 48 6.70 -15.72 -6.97
N ASP A 49 6.01 -14.73 -6.40
CA ASP A 49 5.15 -14.89 -5.23
C ASP A 49 3.68 -15.07 -5.60
N GLU A 50 3.05 -16.12 -5.07
CA GLU A 50 1.63 -16.41 -5.34
C GLU A 50 0.70 -15.24 -4.97
N VAL A 51 1.07 -14.44 -3.96
CA VAL A 51 0.29 -13.28 -3.53
C VAL A 51 0.27 -12.17 -4.58
N PHE A 52 1.31 -12.03 -5.40
CA PHE A 52 1.51 -10.85 -6.23
C PHE A 52 0.38 -10.61 -7.21
N HIS A 53 -0.15 -11.69 -7.79
CA HIS A 53 -1.30 -11.64 -8.70
C HIS A 53 -2.63 -11.34 -8.00
N ARG A 54 -2.68 -11.48 -6.67
CA ARG A 54 -3.85 -11.20 -5.84
C ARG A 54 -3.83 -9.77 -5.27
N LEU A 55 -2.66 -9.15 -5.19
CA LEU A 55 -2.53 -7.77 -4.75
C LEU A 55 -3.33 -6.82 -5.65
N ARG A 56 -3.91 -5.79 -5.03
CA ARG A 56 -4.69 -4.75 -5.68
C ARG A 56 -4.21 -3.37 -5.23
N ILE A 57 -4.37 -2.40 -6.11
CA ILE A 57 -4.23 -0.98 -5.85
C ILE A 57 -5.64 -0.40 -5.77
N CYS A 58 -6.08 -0.13 -4.55
CA CYS A 58 -7.34 0.52 -4.27
C CYS A 58 -7.20 2.04 -4.39
N THR A 59 -8.07 2.65 -5.19
CA THR A 59 -8.15 4.11 -5.36
C THR A 59 -9.61 4.55 -5.30
N PHE A 60 -9.83 5.84 -5.03
CA PHE A 60 -11.15 6.45 -5.08
C PHE A 60 -11.17 7.46 -6.22
N ASP A 61 -12.25 7.47 -6.99
CA ASP A 61 -12.43 8.45 -8.06
C ASP A 61 -13.02 9.78 -7.55
N GLU A 62 -13.33 10.71 -8.46
CA GLU A 62 -13.82 12.04 -8.10
C GLU A 62 -15.20 12.04 -7.43
N LYS A 63 -15.94 10.93 -7.53
CA LYS A 63 -17.23 10.71 -6.87
C LYS A 63 -17.09 9.96 -5.55
N GLY A 64 -15.86 9.57 -5.18
CA GLY A 64 -15.60 8.71 -4.02
C GLY A 64 -15.88 7.23 -4.29
N GLU A 65 -16.10 6.83 -5.54
CA GLU A 65 -16.33 5.41 -5.88
C GLU A 65 -15.00 4.65 -5.89
N GLN A 66 -14.98 3.49 -5.25
CA GLN A 66 -13.80 2.63 -5.18
C GLN A 66 -13.48 2.04 -6.56
N ARG A 67 -12.20 2.04 -6.91
CA ARG A 67 -11.66 1.37 -8.09
C ARG A 67 -10.45 0.55 -7.70
N LEU A 68 -10.50 -0.73 -8.03
CA LEU A 68 -9.41 -1.66 -7.85
C LEU A 68 -8.67 -1.87 -9.18
N PHE A 69 -7.36 -1.91 -9.08
CA PHE A 69 -6.49 -2.26 -10.21
C PHE A 69 -5.51 -3.33 -9.75
N SER A 70 -5.18 -4.28 -10.61
CA SER A 70 -4.01 -5.13 -10.39
C SER A 70 -2.72 -4.32 -10.47
N LEU A 71 -1.65 -4.83 -9.86
CA LEU A 71 -0.30 -4.24 -9.95
C LEU A 71 0.14 -4.15 -11.42
N LYS A 72 -0.12 -5.21 -12.19
CA LYS A 72 0.16 -5.30 -13.62
C LYS A 72 -0.53 -4.23 -14.45
N GLU A 73 -1.80 -3.91 -14.18
CA GLU A 73 -2.52 -2.82 -14.86
C GLU A 73 -1.90 -1.44 -14.60
N LYS A 74 -1.22 -1.27 -13.46
CA LYS A 74 -0.44 -0.06 -13.16
C LYS A 74 1.03 -0.17 -13.53
N GLY A 75 1.44 -1.29 -14.13
CA GLY A 75 2.80 -1.57 -14.55
C GLY A 75 3.78 -1.73 -13.39
N VAL A 76 3.31 -2.05 -12.18
CA VAL A 76 4.16 -2.39 -11.04
C VAL A 76 4.65 -3.82 -11.22
N GLY A 77 5.96 -4.01 -11.19
CA GLY A 77 6.60 -5.32 -11.39
C GLY A 77 7.16 -5.95 -10.11
N ALA A 78 7.57 -5.15 -9.14
CA ALA A 78 8.06 -5.67 -7.87
C ALA A 78 7.93 -4.63 -6.74
N ILE A 79 7.65 -5.07 -5.53
CA ILE A 79 7.63 -4.23 -4.32
C ILE A 79 8.76 -4.65 -3.40
N PHE A 80 9.64 -3.72 -3.03
CA PHE A 80 10.74 -4.02 -2.13
C PHE A 80 10.28 -4.00 -0.67
N LEU A 81 10.62 -5.05 0.09
CA LEU A 81 10.28 -5.17 1.50
C LEU A 81 11.21 -4.33 2.40
N GLY A 82 12.42 -4.04 1.91
CA GLY A 82 13.32 -3.12 2.58
C GLY A 82 12.71 -1.72 2.67
N ASN A 83 12.71 -1.18 3.88
CA ASN A 83 12.11 0.11 4.19
C ASN A 83 12.99 0.86 5.20
N VAL A 84 12.79 2.18 5.25
CA VAL A 84 13.42 3.04 6.25
C VAL A 84 12.34 3.72 7.09
N ASN A 85 12.61 3.88 8.38
CA ASN A 85 11.73 4.64 9.26
C ASN A 85 11.73 6.10 8.81
N THR A 86 10.55 6.61 8.47
CA THR A 86 10.30 7.99 8.08
C THR A 86 9.24 8.53 9.01
N GLY A 87 9.55 9.51 9.87
CA GLY A 87 8.60 10.07 10.84
C GLY A 87 8.09 11.44 10.43
N PHE A 88 7.33 11.52 9.32
CA PHE A 88 6.82 12.79 8.81
C PHE A 88 5.32 12.92 9.09
N SER A 89 4.92 13.99 9.78
CA SER A 89 3.52 14.30 10.01
C SER A 89 2.95 15.11 8.85
N LEU A 90 1.88 14.60 8.26
CA LEU A 90 1.05 15.29 7.28
C LEU A 90 -0.01 16.07 8.05
N ASN A 91 0.22 17.37 8.24
CA ASN A 91 -0.67 18.23 8.99
C ASN A 91 -1.64 18.97 8.08
N GLU A 92 -2.86 19.22 8.58
CA GLU A 92 -3.81 20.14 7.97
C GLU A 92 -3.24 21.56 7.95
N HIS A 93 -3.34 22.23 6.81
CA HIS A 93 -2.77 23.56 6.62
C HIS A 93 -3.32 24.62 7.59
N TYR A 94 -4.61 24.59 7.92
CA TYR A 94 -5.25 25.65 8.70
C TYR A 94 -5.19 25.44 10.21
N THR A 95 -5.32 24.21 10.68
CA THR A 95 -5.37 23.91 12.13
C THR A 95 -4.07 23.32 12.67
N ASN A 96 -3.13 22.96 11.78
CA ASN A 96 -1.92 22.20 12.10
C ASN A 96 -2.21 20.87 12.82
N LYS A 97 -3.44 20.36 12.76
CA LYS A 97 -3.79 19.01 13.24
C LYS A 97 -3.16 17.97 12.32
N THR A 98 -2.62 16.91 12.90
CA THR A 98 -2.05 15.81 12.13
C THR A 98 -3.15 14.96 11.50
N ASN A 99 -3.17 14.92 10.16
CA ASN A 99 -4.10 14.10 9.39
C ASN A 99 -3.54 12.69 9.14
N ALA A 100 -2.22 12.60 8.94
CA ALA A 100 -1.55 11.32 8.80
C ALA A 100 -0.11 11.41 9.32
N VAL A 101 0.46 10.29 9.72
CA VAL A 101 1.89 10.17 10.03
C VAL A 101 2.48 9.11 9.12
N LEU A 102 3.37 9.50 8.22
CA LEU A 102 4.21 8.53 7.53
C LEU A 102 5.11 7.90 8.60
N ARG A 103 5.21 6.58 8.60
CA ARG A 103 6.02 5.79 9.54
C ARG A 103 7.23 5.15 8.86
N LYS A 104 7.01 4.62 7.66
CA LYS A 104 8.04 3.92 6.89
C LYS A 104 7.90 4.22 5.41
N THR A 105 9.02 4.30 4.71
CA THR A 105 9.07 4.44 3.26
C THR A 105 9.94 3.34 2.68
N GLY A 106 9.43 2.67 1.66
CA GLY A 106 10.14 1.72 0.80
C GLY A 106 9.98 2.12 -0.67
N ILE A 107 10.39 1.23 -1.56
CA ILE A 107 10.31 1.45 -3.01
C ILE A 107 9.57 0.32 -3.70
N PHE A 108 9.07 0.61 -4.89
CA PHE A 108 8.63 -0.40 -5.84
C PHE A 108 9.22 -0.09 -7.21
N LEU A 109 9.30 -1.10 -8.07
CA LEU A 109 9.76 -0.96 -9.45
C LEU A 109 8.58 -1.14 -10.41
N TYR A 110 8.56 -0.30 -11.42
CA TYR A 110 7.73 -0.49 -12.60
C TYR A 110 8.42 -1.46 -13.56
N GLU A 111 7.64 -2.16 -14.38
CA GLU A 111 8.10 -3.03 -15.48
C GLU A 111 9.03 -2.31 -16.48
N ASN A 112 8.90 -0.98 -16.58
CA ASN A 112 9.76 -0.16 -17.44
C ASN A 112 11.09 0.26 -16.79
N GLY A 113 11.40 -0.24 -15.59
CA GLY A 113 12.61 0.06 -14.83
C GLY A 113 12.56 1.37 -14.03
N ALA A 114 11.48 2.15 -14.10
CA ALA A 114 11.29 3.30 -13.23
C ALA A 114 10.99 2.84 -11.79
N ALA A 115 11.31 3.68 -10.80
CA ALA A 115 11.01 3.42 -9.40
C ALA A 115 9.95 4.39 -8.86
N GLY A 116 9.13 3.90 -7.94
CA GLY A 116 8.22 4.68 -7.11
C GLY A 116 8.40 4.36 -5.62
N THR A 117 7.59 4.99 -4.77
CA THR A 117 7.65 4.81 -3.31
C THR A 117 6.41 4.10 -2.79
N VAL A 118 6.60 3.17 -1.86
CA VAL A 118 5.52 2.60 -1.02
C VAL A 118 5.67 3.15 0.39
N GLN A 119 4.57 3.48 1.05
CA GLN A 119 4.60 4.14 2.34
C GLN A 119 3.65 3.46 3.32
N HIS A 120 4.12 3.22 4.53
CA HIS A 120 3.28 2.94 5.67
C HIS A 120 2.87 4.28 6.30
N LEU A 121 1.58 4.48 6.48
CA LEU A 121 1.02 5.69 7.07
C LEU A 121 -0.06 5.37 8.10
N ASP A 122 -0.04 6.09 9.22
CA ASP A 122 -1.13 6.08 10.19
C ASP A 122 -2.09 7.22 9.85
N LEU A 123 -3.36 6.92 9.59
CA LEU A 123 -4.39 7.95 9.42
C LEU A 123 -4.95 8.35 10.78
N ALA A 124 -5.21 9.65 10.97
CA ALA A 124 -5.95 10.11 12.13
C ALA A 124 -7.43 9.71 12.04
N GLU A 125 -8.02 9.34 13.17
CA GLU A 125 -9.40 8.85 13.31
C GLU A 125 -10.50 9.79 12.77
N HIS A 126 -10.15 11.05 12.46
CA HIS A 126 -11.05 12.08 11.91
C HIS A 126 -10.74 12.47 10.44
N ALA A 127 -9.96 11.67 9.72
CA ALA A 127 -9.50 11.99 8.36
C ALA A 127 -10.40 11.46 7.22
N VAL A 128 -11.63 11.03 7.52
CA VAL A 128 -12.64 10.54 6.55
C VAL A 128 -13.88 11.42 6.52
#